data_AF-A0A2V9MC72-F1
#
_entry.id   AF-A0A2V9MC72-F1
#
_cell.length_a   1.000
_cell.length_b   1.000
_cell.length_c   1.000
_cell.angle_alpha   90.00
_cell.angle_beta   90.00
_cell.angle_gamma   90.00
#
_symmetry.space_group_name_H-M   'P 1'
#
loop_
_entity.id
_entity.type
_entity.pdbx_description
1 polymer ?
#
loop_
_entity_poly.entity_id
_entity_poly.type
_entity_poly.pdbx_seq_one_letter_code
_entity_poly.pdbx_strand_id
1 'polypeptide(L)'
;TLDNGNGNVPNRTTCSGKISDPTIDRWFDPNCFEAPPVNVIGNMGYGILRGPGFRNWDFSLMKNFPWTESRFVQFRAEFFNLPNNVNFALPNAFLCGGGCGEGTITAVAAGTHARQIQFGLKIYF
;
A
#
# COMPACT_ATOMS: atom_id res chain seq x y z
N THR A 1 6.26 -2.08 -11.68
CA THR A 1 6.85 -3.13 -12.54
C THR A 1 8.25 -3.39 -12.03
N LEU A 2 8.74 -4.63 -12.08
CA LEU A 2 10.15 -4.90 -11.73
C LEU A 2 11.07 -4.16 -12.70
N ASP A 3 12.16 -3.63 -12.18
CA ASP A 3 13.19 -2.88 -12.91
C ASP A 3 14.56 -3.46 -12.56
N ASN A 4 15.47 -3.54 -13.51
CA ASN A 4 16.86 -3.97 -13.27
C ASN A 4 17.85 -2.79 -13.18
N GLY A 5 17.38 -1.55 -13.18
CA GLY A 5 18.23 -0.35 -13.13
C GLY A 5 18.66 0.22 -14.46
N ASN A 6 18.34 -0.45 -15.57
CA ASN A 6 18.61 0.04 -16.92
C ASN A 6 17.33 0.49 -17.65
N GLY A 7 16.22 0.69 -16.94
CA GLY A 7 14.94 1.07 -17.53
C GLY A 7 14.29 -0.04 -18.37
N ASN A 8 14.77 -1.30 -18.22
CA ASN A 8 14.28 -2.47 -18.92
C ASN A 8 13.65 -3.47 -17.95
N VAL A 9 12.64 -4.21 -18.43
CA VAL A 9 12.08 -5.33 -17.69
C VAL A 9 13.08 -6.49 -17.62
N PRO A 10 13.14 -7.23 -16.51
CA PRO A 10 14.02 -8.39 -16.38
C PRO A 10 13.55 -9.57 -17.25
N ASN A 11 14.40 -10.58 -17.39
CA ASN A 11 13.97 -11.90 -17.81
C ASN A 11 13.33 -12.63 -16.64
N ARG A 12 12.26 -13.37 -16.90
CA ARG A 12 11.67 -14.33 -15.98
C ARG A 12 12.19 -15.71 -16.31
N THR A 13 12.75 -16.39 -15.32
CA THR A 13 13.19 -17.79 -15.40
C THR A 13 11.96 -18.72 -15.36
N THR A 14 12.14 -20.03 -15.26
CA THR A 14 11.05 -21.03 -15.24
C THR A 14 10.13 -20.93 -14.01
N CYS A 15 10.49 -20.16 -12.98
CA CYS A 15 9.70 -20.01 -11.76
C CYS A 15 8.85 -18.74 -11.72
N SER A 16 7.82 -18.77 -10.88
CA SER A 16 6.78 -17.74 -10.92
C SER A 16 7.17 -16.43 -10.21
N GLY A 17 8.19 -16.46 -9.34
CA GLY A 17 8.55 -15.38 -8.42
C GLY A 17 7.58 -15.22 -7.23
N LYS A 18 6.42 -15.90 -7.23
CA LYS A 18 5.47 -15.86 -6.12
C LYS A 18 5.89 -16.84 -5.04
N ILE A 19 5.81 -16.40 -3.80
CA ILE A 19 6.00 -17.20 -2.59
C ILE A 19 4.66 -17.43 -1.90
N SER A 20 4.51 -18.55 -1.21
CA SER A 20 3.24 -18.95 -0.59
C SER A 20 2.87 -18.10 0.63
N ASP A 21 3.86 -17.61 1.37
CA ASP A 21 3.68 -16.80 2.58
C ASP A 21 4.61 -15.58 2.53
N PRO A 22 4.21 -14.50 1.83
CA PRO A 22 5.04 -13.31 1.69
C PRO A 22 5.10 -12.50 2.99
N THR A 23 6.31 -12.08 3.34
CA THR A 23 6.59 -11.22 4.49
C THR A 23 7.15 -9.87 4.03
N ILE A 24 7.25 -8.90 4.93
CA ILE A 24 7.86 -7.60 4.61
C ILE A 24 9.35 -7.74 4.23
N ASP A 25 10.05 -8.77 4.74
CA ASP A 25 11.46 -9.00 4.43
C ASP A 25 11.66 -9.81 3.14
N ARG A 26 10.61 -10.47 2.65
CA ARG A 26 10.63 -11.21 1.39
C ARG A 26 9.21 -11.32 0.86
N TRP A 27 8.86 -10.48 -0.10
CA TRP A 27 7.54 -10.44 -0.72
C TRP A 27 7.44 -11.26 -2.01
N PHE A 28 8.56 -11.43 -2.71
CA PHE A 28 8.69 -12.29 -3.88
C PHE A 28 10.07 -12.94 -3.89
N ASP A 29 10.25 -13.96 -4.74
CA ASP A 29 11.55 -14.60 -4.93
C ASP A 29 12.36 -13.91 -6.04
N PRO A 30 13.42 -13.15 -5.73
CA PRO A 30 14.20 -12.45 -6.74
C PRO A 30 14.99 -13.40 -7.65
N ASN A 31 15.28 -14.63 -7.20
CA ASN A 31 16.01 -15.63 -7.99
C ASN A 31 15.24 -16.12 -9.23
N CYS A 32 13.96 -15.76 -9.37
CA CYS A 32 13.16 -16.04 -10.56
C CYS A 32 13.33 -14.99 -11.65
N PHE A 33 14.16 -13.97 -11.41
CA PHE A 33 14.35 -12.85 -12.31
C PHE A 33 15.84 -12.60 -12.53
N GLU A 34 16.20 -12.40 -13.79
CA GLU A 34 17.59 -12.16 -14.19
C GLU A 34 17.66 -10.95 -15.11
N ALA A 35 18.78 -10.24 -15.08
CA ALA A 35 19.02 -9.15 -16.02
C ALA A 35 19.10 -9.71 -17.45
N PRO A 36 18.39 -9.14 -18.44
CA PRO A 36 18.60 -9.50 -19.83
C PRO A 36 20.01 -9.10 -20.29
N PRO A 37 20.53 -9.73 -21.36
CA PRO A 37 21.77 -9.29 -21.98
C PRO A 37 21.75 -7.81 -22.38
N VAL A 38 22.93 -7.19 -22.47
CA VAL A 38 23.05 -5.78 -22.89
C VAL A 38 22.36 -5.58 -24.25
N ASN A 39 21.57 -4.50 -24.35
CA ASN A 39 20.75 -4.15 -25.52
C ASN A 39 19.60 -5.14 -25.85
N VAL A 40 19.19 -5.98 -24.89
CA VAL A 40 18.01 -6.86 -25.03
C VAL A 40 16.93 -6.44 -24.04
N ILE A 41 15.68 -6.39 -24.51
CA ILE A 41 14.50 -6.20 -23.66
C ILE A 41 14.16 -7.54 -23.02
N GLY A 42 13.92 -7.57 -21.71
CA GLY A 42 13.54 -8.80 -21.03
C GLY A 42 12.15 -9.32 -21.40
N ASN A 43 11.88 -10.56 -21.04
CA ASN A 43 10.64 -11.26 -21.39
C ASN A 43 9.56 -11.25 -20.29
N MET A 44 9.78 -10.53 -19.18
CA MET A 44 8.83 -10.51 -18.07
C MET A 44 7.54 -9.78 -18.44
N GLY A 45 6.39 -10.44 -18.25
CA GLY A 45 5.08 -9.83 -18.43
C GLY A 45 4.73 -8.80 -17.35
N TYR A 46 3.85 -7.85 -17.69
CA TYR A 46 3.31 -6.87 -16.74
C TYR A 46 2.37 -7.54 -15.72
N GLY A 47 2.39 -7.07 -14.46
CA GLY A 47 1.44 -7.48 -13.42
C GLY A 47 1.59 -8.92 -12.89
N ILE A 48 2.71 -9.60 -13.15
CA ILE A 48 2.94 -10.98 -12.70
C ILE A 48 3.08 -11.13 -11.18
N LEU A 49 3.48 -10.05 -10.49
CA LEU A 49 3.57 -9.94 -9.03
C LEU A 49 2.52 -8.97 -8.52
N ARG A 50 1.95 -9.27 -7.36
CA ARG A 50 1.00 -8.40 -6.66
C ARG A 50 1.60 -7.94 -5.34
N GLY A 51 1.46 -6.66 -5.03
CA GLY A 51 1.85 -6.11 -3.73
C GLY A 51 0.86 -6.47 -2.61
N PRO A 52 1.12 -5.97 -1.39
CA PRO A 52 0.20 -6.10 -0.27
C PRO A 52 -1.20 -5.58 -0.59
N GLY A 53 -2.20 -6.18 0.04
CA GLY A 53 -3.57 -5.70 -0.05
C GLY A 53 -3.72 -4.32 0.61
N PHE A 54 -4.51 -3.45 -0.01
CA PHE A 54 -4.83 -2.13 0.52
C PHE A 54 -6.26 -2.11 1.08
N ARG A 55 -6.43 -1.65 2.32
CA ARG A 55 -7.73 -1.51 2.98
C ARG A 55 -7.72 -0.26 3.86
N ASN A 56 -8.56 0.71 3.51
CA ASN A 56 -8.79 1.92 4.31
C ASN A 56 -10.29 2.13 4.51
N TRP A 57 -10.68 2.44 5.74
CA TRP A 57 -12.07 2.64 6.14
C TRP A 57 -12.16 3.91 6.97
N ASP A 58 -12.92 4.89 6.47
CA ASP A 58 -13.17 6.15 7.15
C ASP A 58 -14.64 6.22 7.52
N PHE A 59 -14.94 6.72 8.72
CA PHE A 59 -16.27 6.74 9.29
C PHE A 59 -16.58 8.08 9.92
N SER A 60 -17.81 8.57 9.73
CA SER A 60 -18.26 9.82 10.33
C SER A 60 -19.65 9.64 10.93
N LEU A 61 -19.82 10.16 12.14
CA LEU A 61 -21.08 10.21 12.86
C LEU A 61 -21.43 11.67 13.16
N MET A 62 -22.65 12.07 12.80
CA MET A 62 -23.22 13.36 13.18
C MET A 62 -24.51 13.13 13.97
N LYS A 63 -24.64 13.80 15.10
CA LYS A 63 -25.86 13.78 15.91
C LYS A 63 -26.28 15.20 16.26
N ASN A 64 -27.54 15.51 15.97
CA ASN A 64 -28.17 16.75 16.42
C ASN A 64 -28.81 16.51 17.79
N PHE A 65 -28.49 17.39 18.73
CA PHE A 65 -29.10 17.53 20.04
C PHE A 65 -29.96 18.80 20.03
N PRO A 66 -31.27 18.69 19.71
CA PRO A 66 -32.17 19.84 19.75
C PRO A 66 -32.36 20.30 21.19
N TRP A 67 -32.32 21.62 21.41
CA TRP A 67 -32.71 22.22 22.69
C TRP A 67 -33.99 23.06 22.57
N THR A 68 -34.32 23.58 21.37
CA THR A 68 -35.62 24.17 21.02
C THR A 68 -36.04 23.71 19.62
N GLU A 69 -37.21 24.14 19.16
CA GLU A 69 -37.75 23.81 17.83
C GLU A 69 -36.87 24.30 16.67
N SER A 70 -36.16 25.43 16.85
CA SER A 70 -35.30 26.03 15.80
C SER A 70 -33.81 25.91 16.07
N ARG A 71 -33.39 25.46 17.26
CA ARG A 71 -31.99 25.51 17.70
C ARG A 71 -31.49 24.17 18.19
N PHE A 72 -30.28 23.82 17.77
CA PHE A 72 -29.66 22.54 18.12
C PHE A 72 -28.13 22.62 18.12
N VAL A 73 -27.51 21.74 18.89
CA VAL A 73 -26.08 21.47 18.81
C VAL A 73 -25.88 20.25 17.93
N GLN A 74 -25.03 20.36 16.92
CA GLN A 74 -24.53 19.21 16.18
C GLN A 74 -23.19 18.78 16.78
N PHE A 75 -23.14 17.54 17.25
CA PHE A 75 -21.90 16.84 17.54
C PHE A 75 -21.46 16.05 16.31
N ARG A 76 -20.17 16.09 16.00
CA ARG A 76 -19.56 15.31 14.93
C ARG A 76 -18.36 14.53 15.49
N ALA A 77 -18.28 13.26 15.12
CA ALA A 77 -17.12 12.42 15.35
C ALA A 77 -16.66 11.82 14.01
N GLU A 78 -15.40 12.02 13.66
CA GLU A 78 -14.77 11.51 12.44
C GLU A 78 -13.64 10.56 12.82
N PHE A 79 -13.60 9.39 12.20
CA PHE A 79 -12.61 8.34 12.42
C PHE A 79 -11.96 8.02 11.07
N PHE A 80 -10.68 8.30 10.95
CA PHE A 80 -9.87 7.92 9.78
C PHE A 80 -9.08 6.65 10.11
N ASN A 81 -9.01 5.70 9.18
CA ASN A 81 -8.47 4.36 9.42
C ASN A 81 -9.13 3.70 10.66
N LEU A 82 -10.46 3.55 10.60
CA LEU A 82 -11.30 2.98 11.67
C LEU A 82 -10.78 1.66 12.25
N PRO A 83 -10.41 0.62 11.46
CA PRO A 83 -9.89 -0.63 11.98
C PRO A 83 -8.43 -0.55 12.45
N ASN A 84 -7.77 0.61 12.32
CA ASN A 84 -6.35 0.81 12.62
C ASN A 84 -5.44 -0.19 11.89
N ASN A 85 -5.70 -0.40 10.59
CA ASN A 85 -4.92 -1.31 9.75
C ASN A 85 -3.70 -0.58 9.17
N VAL A 86 -2.55 -1.27 9.07
CA VAL A 86 -1.36 -0.76 8.40
C VAL A 86 -1.43 -1.13 6.93
N ASN A 87 -1.32 -0.13 6.05
CA ASN A 87 -1.24 -0.33 4.62
C ASN A 87 0.24 -0.24 4.20
N PHE A 88 0.82 -1.38 3.84
CA PHE A 88 2.21 -1.45 3.40
C PHE A 88 2.39 -0.88 1.99
N ALA A 89 3.57 -0.31 1.72
CA ALA A 89 3.95 0.11 0.38
C ALA A 89 4.19 -1.11 -0.52
N LEU A 90 4.45 -0.85 -1.80
CA LEU A 90 4.91 -1.88 -2.71
C LEU A 90 6.31 -2.35 -2.32
N PRO A 91 6.63 -3.64 -2.52
CA PRO A 91 7.98 -4.15 -2.31
C PRO A 91 8.96 -3.51 -3.28
N ASN A 92 10.24 -3.48 -2.88
CA ASN A 92 11.33 -3.03 -3.73
C ASN A 92 11.36 -3.83 -5.02
N ALA A 93 11.04 -3.15 -6.12
CA ALA A 93 10.92 -3.73 -7.45
C ALA A 93 12.26 -3.72 -8.21
N PHE A 94 13.29 -3.11 -7.64
CA PHE A 94 14.63 -3.06 -8.19
C PHE A 94 15.35 -4.40 -8.01
N LEU A 95 15.96 -4.93 -9.06
CA LEU A 95 16.72 -6.17 -9.07
C LEU A 95 18.20 -5.87 -9.33
N CYS A 96 19.08 -6.17 -8.37
CA CYS A 96 20.53 -5.94 -8.51
C CYS A 96 21.37 -7.23 -8.42
N GLY A 97 20.74 -8.39 -8.27
CA GLY A 97 21.44 -9.67 -8.13
C GLY A 97 21.86 -9.98 -6.69
N GLY A 98 21.25 -9.33 -5.71
CA GLY A 98 21.44 -9.53 -4.28
C GLY A 98 21.99 -8.29 -3.56
N GLY A 99 21.47 -8.02 -2.36
CA GLY A 99 22.05 -7.06 -1.42
C GLY A 99 21.47 -5.64 -1.47
N CYS A 100 20.59 -5.32 -2.43
CA CYS A 100 19.83 -4.06 -2.46
C CYS A 100 18.43 -4.16 -1.83
N GLY A 101 18.12 -5.29 -1.17
CA GLY A 101 16.83 -5.51 -0.53
C GLY A 101 15.71 -5.78 -1.54
N GLU A 102 15.98 -6.57 -2.58
CA GLU A 102 14.96 -6.97 -3.55
C GLU A 102 13.75 -7.62 -2.88
N GLY A 103 12.55 -7.20 -3.23
CA GLY A 103 11.34 -7.78 -2.67
C GLY A 103 11.07 -7.45 -1.21
N THR A 104 11.86 -6.58 -0.58
CA THR A 104 11.58 -6.07 0.78
C THR A 104 10.60 -4.91 0.75
N ILE A 105 9.81 -4.74 1.81
CA ILE A 105 8.94 -3.59 2.02
C ILE A 105 9.46 -2.81 3.23
N THR A 106 9.94 -1.60 2.98
CA THR A 106 10.55 -0.73 4.01
C THR A 106 9.71 0.48 4.35
N ALA A 107 8.50 0.59 3.76
CA ALA A 107 7.63 1.74 3.91
C ALA A 107 6.15 1.36 3.98
N VAL A 108 5.34 2.30 4.47
CA VAL A 108 3.88 2.27 4.38
C VAL A 108 3.42 2.99 3.11
N ALA A 109 2.23 2.65 2.62
CA ALA A 109 1.67 3.25 1.42
C ALA A 109 1.48 4.77 1.62
N ALA A 110 1.86 5.55 0.61
CA ALA A 110 1.74 7.00 0.64
C ALA A 110 0.26 7.42 0.84
N GLY A 111 0.05 8.49 1.63
CA GLY A 111 -1.28 8.98 1.95
C GLY A 111 -2.05 8.13 2.96
N THR A 112 -1.44 7.10 3.54
CA THR A 112 -2.03 6.33 4.63
C THR A 112 -1.50 6.80 5.97
N HIS A 113 -2.37 6.72 6.99
CA HIS A 113 -2.07 7.23 8.32
C HIS A 113 -2.48 6.19 9.37
N ALA A 114 -1.86 6.26 10.54
CA ALA A 114 -2.41 5.60 11.73
C ALA A 114 -3.80 6.15 12.03
N ARG A 115 -4.59 5.41 12.83
CA ARG A 115 -5.95 5.85 13.16
C ARG A 115 -5.98 7.26 13.74
N GLN A 116 -6.81 8.12 13.15
CA GLN A 116 -7.06 9.48 13.64
C GLN A 116 -8.52 9.61 14.02
N ILE A 117 -8.78 10.32 15.13
CA ILE A 117 -10.13 10.56 15.64
C ILE A 117 -10.26 12.06 15.86
N GLN A 118 -11.30 12.66 15.29
CA GLN A 118 -11.58 14.09 15.40
C GLN A 118 -13.00 14.29 15.94
N PHE A 119 -13.15 15.27 16.82
CA PHE A 119 -14.43 15.67 17.37
C PHE A 119 -14.71 17.13 17.02
N GLY A 120 -15.97 17.41 16.69
CA GLY A 120 -16.44 18.74 16.36
C GLY A 120 -17.78 19.04 17.01
N LEU A 121 -17.97 20.31 17.38
CA LEU A 121 -19.23 20.80 17.91
C LEU A 121 -19.63 22.07 17.16
N LYS A 122 -20.88 22.12 16.69
CA LYS A 122 -21.43 23.27 15.98
C LYS A 122 -22.80 23.64 16.54
N ILE A 123 -23.00 24.92 16.80
CA ILE A 123 -24.26 25.48 17.26
C ILE A 123 -25.05 26.03 16.07
N TYR A 124 -26.33 25.68 16.01
CA TYR A 124 -27.31 26.21 15.05
C TYR A 124 -28.35 27.03 15.82
N PHE A 125 -28.56 28.28 15.41
CA PHE A 125 -29.40 29.25 16.10
C PHE A 125 -30.41 29.95 15.19
#